data_AF-A0A528U1X6-F1
#
_entry.id   AF-A0A528U1X6-F1
#
_cell.length_a   1.000
_cell.length_b   1.000
_cell.length_c   1.000
_cell.angle_alpha   90.00
_cell.angle_beta   90.00
_cell.angle_gamma   90.00
#
_symmetry.space_group_name_H-M   'P 1'
#
loop_
_entity.id
_entity.type
_entity.pdbx_description
1 polymer ?
#
loop_
_entity_poly.entity_id
_entity_poly.type
_entity_poly.pdbx_seq_one_letter_code
_entity_poly.pdbx_strand_id
1 'polypeptide(L)'
;MLVKIYGTSPDSAKGRCSAAEGTGARKETIEGNPRSKHVSTSFAERLDLTMRMHMRRFTRLTSGFSKKVEAHANAVALHFMYYNFARVDKTLRVTPAMAAGVADKLWEIAVALIAAKEAEKPMARGPYKKRT
;
A
#
# COMPACT_ATOMS: atom_id res chain seq x y z
N MET A 1 20.24 9.44 -4.35
CA MET A 1 18.80 9.23 -4.58
C MET A 1 18.44 9.59 -6.00
N LEU A 2 17.64 8.78 -6.72
CA LEU A 2 17.11 9.17 -8.02
C LEU A 2 15.73 9.81 -7.82
N VAL A 3 15.59 11.08 -8.19
CA VAL A 3 14.35 11.83 -8.08
C VAL A 3 13.77 12.02 -9.49
N LYS A 4 12.58 11.47 -9.74
CA LYS A 4 11.84 11.66 -11.00
C LYS A 4 11.07 12.98 -10.92
N ILE A 5 11.19 13.80 -11.96
CA ILE A 5 10.55 15.13 -12.06
C ILE A 5 9.40 15.01 -13.07
N TYR A 6 8.21 15.43 -12.63
CA TYR A 6 6.99 15.38 -13.42
C TYR A 6 6.42 16.80 -13.60
N GLY A 7 6.05 17.14 -14.83
CA GLY A 7 5.46 18.42 -15.22
C GLY A 7 3.95 18.34 -15.42
N THR A 8 3.36 19.41 -15.93
CA THR A 8 1.93 19.44 -16.27
C THR A 8 1.61 18.57 -17.49
N SER A 9 0.47 17.88 -17.48
CA SER A 9 0.04 17.05 -18.62
C SER A 9 -0.27 17.94 -19.85
N PRO A 10 0.10 17.51 -21.08
CA PRO A 10 -0.13 18.30 -22.29
C PRO A 10 -1.62 18.51 -22.58
N ASP A 11 -1.94 19.66 -23.19
CA ASP A 11 -3.32 20.12 -23.43
C ASP A 11 -4.13 19.17 -24.32
N SER A 12 -3.47 18.51 -25.27
CA SER A 12 -4.08 17.49 -26.15
C SER A 12 -4.52 16.21 -25.43
N ALA A 13 -3.99 15.98 -24.23
CA ALA A 13 -4.35 14.85 -23.37
C ALA A 13 -5.17 15.28 -22.15
N LYS A 14 -5.66 16.53 -22.06
CA LYS A 14 -6.44 17.03 -20.90
C LYS A 14 -7.75 16.27 -20.71
N GLY A 15 -7.69 15.17 -19.98
CA GLY A 15 -8.81 14.49 -19.36
C GLY A 15 -8.68 14.55 -17.85
N ARG A 16 -9.70 14.07 -17.14
CA ARG A 16 -9.66 14.03 -15.66
C ARG A 16 -8.50 13.17 -15.12
N CYS A 17 -7.75 12.46 -15.96
CA CYS A 17 -6.84 11.37 -15.60
C CYS A 17 -5.54 11.31 -16.44
N SER A 18 -5.15 12.38 -17.13
CA SER A 18 -3.93 12.34 -17.96
C SER A 18 -2.67 12.27 -17.13
N ALA A 19 -1.76 11.39 -17.54
CA ALA A 19 -0.44 11.29 -16.94
C ALA A 19 0.32 12.61 -17.08
N ALA A 20 1.00 12.99 -16.00
CA ALA A 20 1.97 14.08 -16.00
C ALA A 20 3.11 13.75 -16.97
N GLU A 21 3.58 14.76 -17.71
CA GLU A 21 4.73 14.58 -18.60
C GLU A 21 6.00 14.38 -17.76
N GLY A 22 6.75 13.32 -18.04
CA GLY A 22 8.02 13.06 -17.38
C GLY A 22 9.07 14.03 -17.91
N THR A 23 9.34 15.11 -17.17
CA THR A 23 10.22 16.20 -17.59
C THR A 23 11.71 15.85 -17.43
N GLY A 24 12.03 14.89 -16.55
CA GLY A 24 13.39 14.40 -16.38
C GLY A 24 13.61 13.64 -15.08
N ALA A 25 14.87 13.35 -14.77
CA ALA A 25 15.26 12.78 -13.49
C ALA A 25 16.59 13.38 -13.02
N ARG A 26 16.70 13.70 -11.72
CA ARG A 26 17.95 14.17 -11.11
C ARG A 26 18.49 13.12 -10.14
N LYS A 27 19.80 12.92 -10.15
CA LYS A 27 20.49 12.13 -9.13
C LYS A 27 21.00 13.09 -8.07
N GLU A 28 20.50 12.95 -6.85
CA GLU A 28 21.03 13.66 -5.68
C GLU A 28 22.05 12.78 -4.97
N THR A 29 23.19 13.38 -4.62
CA THR A 29 24.18 12.76 -3.75
C THR A 29 23.60 12.68 -2.35
N ILE A 30 23.48 11.47 -1.80
CA ILE A 30 23.22 11.29 -0.37
C ILE A 30 24.58 11.24 0.31
N GLU A 31 24.84 12.18 1.21
CA GLU A 31 26.06 12.22 2.02
C GLU A 31 25.95 11.25 3.22
N GLY A 32 27.07 10.67 3.63
CA GLY A 32 27.15 9.65 4.68
C GLY A 32 27.90 8.40 4.21
N ASN A 33 27.63 7.24 4.84
CA ASN A 33 28.20 5.95 4.45
C ASN A 33 27.12 4.97 3.95
N PRO A 34 26.41 5.26 2.84
CA PRO A 34 25.42 4.36 2.29
C PRO A 34 26.10 3.11 1.71
N ARG A 35 25.57 1.93 2.05
CA ARG A 35 26.01 0.67 1.43
C ARG A 35 25.54 0.63 -0.03
N SER A 36 26.41 1.00 -0.96
CA SER A 36 26.12 1.12 -2.40
C SER A 36 25.40 -0.09 -3.00
N LYS A 37 25.74 -1.31 -2.56
CA LYS A 37 25.11 -2.57 -3.01
C LYS A 37 23.61 -2.67 -2.71
N HIS A 38 23.10 -1.92 -1.74
CA HIS A 38 21.68 -1.95 -1.35
C HIS A 38 20.90 -0.74 -1.88
N VAL A 39 21.52 0.13 -2.68
CA VAL A 39 20.84 1.30 -3.25
C VAL A 39 19.96 0.83 -4.40
N SER A 40 18.67 0.61 -4.13
CA SER A 40 17.67 0.34 -5.16
C SER A 40 16.29 0.87 -4.76
N THR A 41 15.49 1.29 -5.74
CA THR A 41 14.07 1.62 -5.54
C THR A 41 13.15 0.42 -5.81
N SER A 42 13.70 -0.66 -6.34
CA SER A 42 12.94 -1.81 -6.84
C SER A 42 12.04 -2.45 -5.77
N PHE A 43 12.48 -2.48 -4.51
CA PHE A 43 11.68 -3.04 -3.41
C PHE A 43 10.45 -2.18 -3.11
N ALA A 44 10.62 -0.86 -3.03
CA ALA A 44 9.51 0.07 -2.81
C ALA A 44 8.55 0.06 -4.01
N GLU A 45 9.08 0.13 -5.23
CA GLU A 45 8.25 0.10 -6.44
C GLU A 45 7.48 -1.23 -6.60
N ARG A 46 8.10 -2.37 -6.21
CA ARG A 46 7.43 -3.67 -6.19
C ARG A 46 6.32 -3.73 -5.15
N LEU A 47 6.54 -3.16 -3.96
CA LEU A 47 5.52 -3.08 -2.92
C LEU A 47 4.33 -2.25 -3.38
N ASP A 48 4.60 -1.07 -3.96
CA ASP A 48 3.55 -0.18 -4.49
C ASP A 48 2.71 -0.86 -5.57
N LEU A 49 3.35 -1.58 -6.50
CA LEU A 49 2.63 -2.37 -7.50
C LEU A 49 1.76 -3.44 -6.85
N THR A 50 2.30 -4.18 -5.88
CA THR A 50 1.59 -5.25 -5.18
C THR A 50 0.34 -4.71 -4.49
N MET A 51 0.47 -3.60 -3.77
CA MET A 51 -0.64 -2.93 -3.12
C MET A 51 -1.70 -2.49 -4.12
N ARG A 52 -1.32 -1.82 -5.22
CA ARG A 52 -2.28 -1.36 -6.24
C ARG A 52 -3.05 -2.50 -6.92
N MET A 53 -2.42 -3.66 -7.10
CA MET A 53 -3.06 -4.83 -7.71
C MET A 53 -4.01 -5.56 -6.76
N HIS A 54 -3.70 -5.60 -5.47
CA HIS A 54 -4.46 -6.37 -4.48
C HIS A 54 -5.51 -5.55 -3.72
N MET A 55 -5.43 -4.21 -3.76
CA MET A 55 -6.45 -3.36 -3.17
C MET A 55 -6.90 -2.23 -4.10
N ARG A 56 -8.23 -2.14 -4.29
CA ARG A 56 -8.85 -1.08 -5.09
C ARG A 56 -8.78 0.32 -4.45
N ARG A 57 -8.35 0.44 -3.19
CA ARG A 57 -8.23 1.75 -2.50
C ARG A 57 -7.18 2.67 -3.13
N PHE A 58 -6.18 2.10 -3.82
CA PHE A 58 -5.16 2.84 -4.57
C PHE A 58 -5.41 2.89 -6.07
N THR A 59 -6.53 2.32 -6.55
CA THR A 59 -6.91 2.40 -7.96
C THR A 59 -7.83 3.58 -8.18
N ARG A 60 -7.61 4.29 -9.29
CA ARG A 60 -8.41 5.46 -9.66
C ARG A 60 -9.66 5.04 -10.41
N LEU A 61 -10.69 5.89 -10.38
CA LEU A 61 -11.94 5.68 -11.13
C LEU A 61 -12.67 4.38 -10.79
N THR A 62 -12.62 3.97 -9.52
CA THR A 62 -13.38 2.82 -9.02
C THR A 62 -14.31 3.23 -7.89
N SER A 63 -15.37 2.46 -7.67
CA SER A 63 -16.27 2.64 -6.51
C SER A 63 -15.64 2.21 -5.19
N GLY A 64 -14.47 1.58 -5.22
CA GLY A 64 -13.73 1.10 -4.05
C GLY A 64 -12.90 2.18 -3.36
N PHE A 65 -13.47 3.36 -3.08
CA PHE A 65 -12.76 4.46 -2.42
C PHE A 65 -13.14 4.61 -0.94
N SER A 66 -12.23 5.11 -0.11
CA SER A 66 -12.48 5.37 1.31
C SER A 66 -12.97 6.80 1.51
N LYS A 67 -14.09 6.98 2.22
CA LYS A 67 -14.60 8.30 2.61
C LYS A 67 -13.89 8.88 3.85
N LYS A 68 -13.36 8.01 4.71
CA LYS A 68 -12.61 8.36 5.92
C LYS A 68 -11.18 7.85 5.81
N VAL A 69 -10.23 8.59 6.37
CA VAL A 69 -8.81 8.20 6.42
C VAL A 69 -8.63 6.93 7.27
N GLU A 70 -9.35 6.82 8.40
CA GLU A 70 -9.37 5.63 9.26
C GLU A 70 -9.74 4.36 8.48
N ALA A 71 -10.77 4.42 7.64
CA ALA A 71 -11.19 3.29 6.82
C ALA A 71 -10.16 2.93 5.74
N HIS A 72 -9.37 3.90 5.27
CA HIS A 72 -8.25 3.63 4.38
C HIS A 72 -7.11 2.94 5.12
N ALA A 73 -6.73 3.45 6.31
CA ALA A 73 -5.71 2.85 7.16
C ALA A 73 -6.05 1.39 7.52
N ASN A 74 -7.31 1.12 7.87
CA ASN A 74 -7.76 -0.25 8.16
C ASN A 74 -7.65 -1.18 6.94
N ALA A 75 -7.99 -0.69 5.75
CA ALA A 75 -7.84 -1.48 4.52
C ALA A 75 -6.37 -1.79 4.21
N VAL A 76 -5.46 -0.83 4.46
CA VAL A 76 -4.01 -1.02 4.32
C VAL A 76 -3.50 -2.03 5.34
N ALA A 77 -3.90 -1.91 6.61
CA ALA A 77 -3.54 -2.85 7.66
C ALA A 77 -4.00 -4.28 7.33
N LEU A 78 -5.24 -4.45 6.88
CA LEU A 78 -5.78 -5.74 6.45
C LEU A 78 -4.98 -6.36 5.32
N HIS A 79 -4.56 -5.54 4.34
CA HIS A 79 -3.75 -6.02 3.24
C HIS A 79 -2.39 -6.53 3.71
N PHE A 80 -1.69 -5.77 4.57
CA PHE A 80 -0.38 -6.19 5.08
C PHE A 80 -0.45 -7.42 5.97
N MET A 81 -1.49 -7.52 6.80
CA MET A 81 -1.75 -8.71 7.60
C MET A 81 -1.96 -9.94 6.70
N TYR A 82 -2.84 -9.83 5.70
CA TYR A 82 -3.08 -10.92 4.74
C TYR A 82 -1.81 -11.29 3.96
N TYR A 83 -1.11 -10.31 3.39
CA TYR A 83 0.04 -10.54 2.54
C TYR A 83 1.21 -11.17 3.29
N ASN A 84 1.49 -10.71 4.51
CA ASN A 84 2.64 -11.17 5.28
C ASN A 84 2.39 -12.48 6.02
N PHE A 85 1.18 -12.71 6.53
CA PHE A 85 0.92 -13.80 7.48
C PHE A 85 0.04 -14.93 6.92
N ALA A 86 -0.80 -14.66 5.92
CA ALA A 86 -1.77 -15.63 5.40
C ALA A 86 -1.51 -16.07 3.95
N ARG A 87 -0.89 -15.21 3.13
CA ARG A 87 -0.59 -15.53 1.73
C ARG A 87 0.76 -16.24 1.61
N VAL A 88 0.72 -17.47 1.09
CA VAL A 88 1.93 -18.18 0.68
C VAL A 88 2.50 -17.52 -0.58
N ASP A 89 3.76 -17.12 -0.55
CA ASP A 89 4.40 -16.56 -1.73
C ASP A 89 4.88 -17.67 -2.67
N LYS A 90 4.71 -17.46 -3.98
CA LYS A 90 5.03 -18.47 -4.99
C LYS A 90 6.52 -18.81 -5.04
N THR A 91 7.40 -17.84 -4.81
CA THR A 91 8.85 -18.07 -4.89
C THR A 91 9.40 -18.60 -3.58
N LEU A 92 8.95 -18.05 -2.45
CA LEU A 92 9.39 -18.47 -1.11
C LEU A 92 8.78 -19.82 -0.68
N ARG A 93 7.63 -20.22 -1.24
CA ARG A 93 6.83 -21.40 -0.85
C ARG A 93 6.32 -21.39 0.60
N VAL A 94 6.59 -20.31 1.33
CA VAL A 94 6.11 -20.00 2.68
C VAL A 94 5.60 -18.56 2.71
N THR A 95 5.04 -18.11 3.84
CA THR A 95 4.63 -16.70 3.96
C THR A 95 5.84 -15.78 4.18
N PRO A 96 5.75 -14.49 3.80
CA PRO A 96 6.82 -13.53 4.06
C PRO A 96 7.21 -13.44 5.54
N ALA A 97 6.24 -13.50 6.46
CA ALA A 97 6.50 -13.48 7.90
C ALA A 97 7.26 -14.72 8.38
N MET A 98 6.98 -15.90 7.80
CA MET A 98 7.73 -17.13 8.10
C MET A 98 9.15 -17.06 7.56
N ALA A 99 9.34 -16.58 6.33
CA ALA A 99 10.68 -16.41 5.76
C ALA A 99 11.53 -15.40 6.55
N ALA A 100 10.90 -14.40 7.16
CA ALA A 100 11.55 -13.42 8.02
C ALA A 100 11.72 -13.88 9.49
N GLY A 101 11.22 -15.07 9.87
CA GLY A 101 11.29 -15.59 11.24
C GLY A 101 10.38 -14.85 12.24
N VAL A 102 9.36 -14.14 11.76
CA VAL A 102 8.39 -13.40 12.59
C VAL A 102 7.22 -14.29 13.02
N ALA A 103 6.92 -15.35 12.26
CA ALA A 103 5.85 -16.30 12.56
C ALA A 103 6.29 -17.72 12.22
N ASP A 104 5.92 -18.69 13.06
CA ASP A 104 6.28 -20.10 12.84
C ASP A 104 5.21 -20.90 12.09
N LYS A 105 4.01 -20.34 11.98
CA LYS A 105 2.82 -21.02 11.43
C LYS A 105 2.07 -20.09 10.48
N LEU A 106 1.34 -20.69 9.54
CA LEU A 106 0.42 -19.99 8.67
C LEU A 106 -0.76 -19.44 9.47
N TRP A 107 -1.14 -18.18 9.23
CA TRP A 107 -2.31 -17.59 9.86
C TRP A 107 -3.53 -17.77 8.97
N GLU A 108 -4.66 -18.16 9.57
CA GLU A 108 -5.96 -18.08 8.91
C GLU A 108 -6.53 -16.66 9.03
N ILE A 109 -7.05 -16.13 7.92
CA ILE A 109 -7.58 -14.76 7.83
C ILE A 109 -8.66 -14.50 8.89
N ALA A 110 -9.48 -15.51 9.19
CA ALA A 110 -10.54 -15.43 10.18
C ALA A 110 -9.99 -15.17 11.59
N VAL A 111 -8.91 -15.84 11.99
CA VAL A 111 -8.35 -15.74 13.35
C VAL A 111 -7.82 -14.33 13.64
N ALA A 112 -7.13 -13.71 12.69
CA ALA A 112 -6.60 -12.36 12.85
C ALA A 112 -7.71 -11.29 12.95
N LEU A 113 -8.78 -11.47 12.18
CA LEU A 113 -9.94 -10.56 12.18
C LEU A 113 -10.81 -10.73 13.43
N ILE A 114 -11.00 -11.96 13.90
CA ILE A 114 -11.78 -12.27 15.10
C ILE A 114 -11.08 -11.72 16.34
N ALA A 115 -9.77 -11.98 16.52
CA ALA A 115 -9.02 -11.42 17.64
C ALA A 115 -9.05 -9.87 17.68
N ALA A 116 -8.96 -9.22 16.51
CA ALA A 116 -9.07 -7.77 16.41
C ALA A 116 -10.48 -7.25 16.74
N LYS A 117 -11.53 -7.98 16.31
CA LYS A 117 -12.93 -7.63 16.63
C LYS A 117 -13.31 -7.88 18.08
N GLU A 118 -12.80 -8.94 18.70
CA GLU A 118 -13.04 -9.25 20.10
C GLU A 118 -12.43 -8.20 21.03
N ALA A 119 -11.36 -7.51 20.58
CA ALA A 119 -10.75 -6.40 21.30
C ALA A 119 -11.57 -5.08 21.21
N GLU A 120 -12.45 -4.91 20.21
CA GLU A 120 -13.28 -3.71 20.05
C GLU A 120 -14.70 -3.94 20.57
N LYS A 121 -15.15 -3.12 21.54
CA LYS A 121 -16.55 -3.11 21.96
C LYS A 121 -17.43 -2.59 20.81
N PRO A 122 -18.52 -3.28 20.44
CA PRO A 122 -19.39 -2.83 19.35
C PRO A 122 -20.05 -1.49 19.70
N MET A 123 -19.81 -0.48 18.88
CA MET A 123 -20.36 0.87 19.06
C MET A 123 -21.49 1.13 18.06
N ALA A 124 -22.61 1.66 18.53
CA ALA A 124 -23.72 2.05 17.67
C ALA A 124 -23.29 3.20 16.74
N ARG A 125 -23.56 3.06 15.44
CA ARG A 125 -23.23 4.07 14.44
C ARG A 125 -24.05 5.34 14.70
N GLY A 126 -23.37 6.45 15.02
CA GLY A 126 -24.00 7.76 15.19
C GLY A 126 -24.60 8.35 13.90
N PRO A 127 -25.47 9.38 14.03
CA PRO A 127 -26.15 10.00 12.89
C PRO A 127 -25.16 10.69 11.92
N TYR A 128 -25.53 10.75 10.65
CA TYR A 128 -24.72 11.38 9.60
C TYR A 128 -24.63 12.90 9.83
N LYS A 129 -23.41 13.45 9.91
CA LYS A 129 -23.22 14.91 10.02
C LYS A 129 -23.72 15.58 8.73
N LYS A 130 -24.74 16.43 8.86
CA LYS A 130 -25.20 17.27 7.76
C LYS A 130 -24.12 18.30 7.43
N ARG A 131 -23.86 18.48 6.14
CA ARG A 131 -22.95 19.49 5.63
C ARG A 131 -23.68 20.83 5.76
N THR A 132 -23.20 21.70 6.64
CA THR A 132 -23.64 23.11 6.74
C THR A 132 -22.90 23.93 5.69
#